data_AF-A0A9D6MBQ2-F1
#
_entry.id   AF-A0A9D6MBQ2-F1
#
_cell.length_a   1.000
_cell.length_b   1.000
_cell.length_c   1.000
_cell.angle_alpha   90.00
_cell.angle_beta   90.00
_cell.angle_gamma   90.00
#
_symmetry.space_group_name_H-M   'P 1'
#
loop_
_entity.id
_entity.type
_entity.pdbx_description
1 polymer ?
#
loop_
_entity_poly.entity_id
_entity_poly.type
_entity_poly.pdbx_seq_one_letter_code
_entity_poly.pdbx_strand_id
1 'polypeptide(L)' 'MSVVTLEGVVDHGQIRLKSNIRLPEKTKVYVVVPDVQIEQVAHIFSPRLAHPEQVVDFKMEVVVRSANASL' A
#
# COMPACT_ATOMS: atom_id res chain seq x y z
N MET A 1 -20.88 15.46 -19.75
CA MET A 1 -19.69 15.43 -18.87
C MET A 1 -18.47 15.55 -19.77
N SER A 2 -17.79 16.70 -19.80
CA SER A 2 -16.59 16.85 -20.64
C SER A 2 -15.39 16.28 -19.89
N VAL A 3 -14.65 15.39 -20.55
CA VAL A 3 -13.39 14.85 -20.05
C VAL A 3 -12.29 15.49 -20.88
N VAL A 4 -11.24 15.98 -20.22
CA VAL A 4 -10.03 16.44 -20.88
C VAL A 4 -8.92 15.44 -20.56
N THR A 5 -8.25 14.95 -21.59
CA THR A 5 -7.08 14.07 -21.45
C THR A 5 -5.83 14.93 -21.57
N LEU A 6 -4.98 14.89 -20.54
CA LEU A 6 -3.72 15.63 -20.50
C LEU A 6 -2.57 14.63 -20.54
N GLU A 7 -1.57 14.92 -21.37
CA GLU A 7 -0.37 14.10 -21.44
C GLU A 7 0.65 14.55 -20.38
N GLY A 8 1.21 13.58 -19.67
CA GLY A 8 2.29 13.77 -18.71
C GLY A 8 3.27 12.61 -18.77
N VAL A 9 4.44 12.82 -18.17
CA VAL A 9 5.48 11.80 -18.01
C VAL A 9 5.67 11.52 -16.53
N VAL A 10 5.96 10.27 -16.19
CA VAL A 10 6.40 9.92 -14.83
C VAL A 10 7.90 10.16 -14.76
N ASP A 11 8.31 11.05 -13.88
CA ASP A 11 9.71 11.42 -13.64
C ASP A 11 9.96 11.35 -12.13
N HIS A 12 10.91 10.52 -11.70
CA HIS A 12 11.18 10.23 -10.28
C HIS A 12 9.92 9.84 -9.46
N GLY A 13 9.02 9.04 -10.06
CA GLY A 13 7.78 8.59 -9.40
C GLY A 13 6.69 9.66 -9.29
N GLN A 14 6.90 10.85 -9.88
CA GLN A 14 5.92 11.93 -9.90
C GLN A 14 5.40 12.18 -11.31
N ILE A 15 4.11 12.46 -11.43
CA ILE A 15 3.50 12.81 -12.72
C ILE A 15 3.81 14.27 -13.01
N ARG A 16 4.54 14.53 -14.10
CA ARG A 16 4.82 15.86 -14.62
C ARG A 16 4.04 16.07 -15.90
N LEU A 17 3.14 17.05 -15.91
CA LEU A 17 2.43 17.44 -17.13
C LEU A 17 3.39 18.17 -18.07
N LYS A 18 3.33 17.89 -19.38
CA LYS A 18 4.23 18.51 -20.38
C LYS A 18 4.07 20.02 -20.51
N SER A 19 2.89 20.54 -20.17
CA SER A 19 2.52 21.94 -20.24
C SER A 19 2.14 22.49 -18.87
N ASN A 20 2.31 23.80 -18.68
CA ASN A 20 2.03 24.49 -17.43
C ASN A 20 0.51 24.71 -17.24
N ILE A 21 -0.24 23.61 -17.23
CA ILE A 21 -1.71 23.60 -17.15
C ILE A 21 -2.14 23.86 -15.71
N ARG A 22 -3.01 24.85 -15.53
CA ARG A 22 -3.67 25.12 -14.25
C ARG A 22 -5.04 24.48 -14.25
N LEU A 23 -5.21 23.46 -13.41
CA LEU A 23 -6.52 22.90 -13.12
C LEU A 23 -7.22 23.75 -12.04
N PRO A 24 -8.55 23.89 -12.07
CA PRO A 24 -9.29 24.57 -11.01
C PRO A 24 -9.06 23.91 -9.65
N GLU A 25 -9.08 24.70 -8.58
CA GLU A 25 -8.94 24.16 -7.22
C GLU A 25 -9.99 23.09 -6.92
N LYS A 26 -9.57 22.06 -6.17
CA LYS A 26 -10.41 20.91 -5.75
C LYS A 26 -11.00 20.09 -6.90
N THR A 27 -10.46 20.20 -8.12
CA THR A 27 -10.85 19.36 -9.25
C THR A 27 -10.44 17.91 -8.98
N LYS A 28 -11.38 16.96 -9.10
CA LYS A 28 -11.07 15.52 -9.02
C LYS A 28 -10.37 15.08 -10.31
N VAL A 29 -9.19 14.48 -10.16
CA VAL A 29 -8.38 13.96 -11.28
C VAL A 29 -8.30 12.44 -11.17
N TYR A 30 -8.35 11.75 -12.31
CA TYR A 30 -8.09 10.33 -12.41
C TYR A 30 -6.80 10.11 -13.20
N VAL A 31 -5.94 9.24 -12.70
CA VAL A 31 -4.70 8.84 -13.38
C VAL A 31 -4.86 7.39 -13.80
N VAL A 32 -4.67 7.11 -15.08
CA VAL A 32 -4.63 5.76 -15.63
C VAL A 32 -3.18 5.46 -15.99
N VAL A 33 -2.58 4.50 -15.30
CA VAL A 33 -1.22 4.04 -15.60
C VAL A 33 -1.30 2.60 -16.08
N PRO A 34 -1.18 2.33 -17.39
CA PRO A 34 -1.17 0.96 -17.89
C PRO A 34 0.10 0.23 -17.42
N ASP A 35 -0.03 -1.08 -17.22
CA ASP A 35 1.10 -2.01 -16.98
C ASP A 35 1.96 -1.75 -15.74
N VAL A 36 1.50 -0.93 -14.79
CA VAL A 36 2.14 -0.81 -13.48
C VAL A 36 1.59 -1.86 -12.52
N GLN A 37 2.46 -2.76 -12.10
CA GLN A 37 2.20 -3.59 -10.92
C GLN A 37 2.45 -2.72 -9.69
N ILE A 38 1.37 -2.13 -9.17
CA ILE A 38 1.40 -1.59 -7.82
C ILE A 38 1.49 -2.82 -6.91
N GLU A 39 2.67 -3.07 -6.34
CA GLU A 39 2.80 -4.06 -5.28
C GLU A 39 1.89 -3.63 -4.13
N GLN A 40 0.69 -4.21 -4.09
CA GLN A 40 -0.16 -4.13 -2.92
C GLN A 40 0.47 -5.03 -1.87
N VAL A 41 1.41 -4.46 -1.11
CA VAL A 41 1.97 -5.16 0.04
C VAL A 41 0.81 -5.32 1.03
N ALA A 42 0.28 -6.54 1.12
CA ALA A 42 -0.72 -6.88 2.11
C ALA A 42 -0.07 -6.70 3.49
N HIS A 43 -0.44 -5.62 4.18
CA HIS A 43 0.03 -5.39 5.53
C HIS A 43 -0.75 -6.31 6.47
N ILE A 44 -0.15 -7.45 6.82
CA ILE A 44 -0.67 -8.33 7.85
C ILE A 44 -0.39 -7.66 9.19
N PHE A 45 -1.43 -7.09 9.79
CA PHE A 45 -1.34 -6.52 11.13
C PHE A 45 -0.98 -7.63 12.11
N SER A 46 0.16 -7.49 12.80
CA SER A 46 0.49 -8.36 13.91
C SER A 46 -0.52 -8.16 15.04
N PRO A 47 -1.01 -9.24 15.68
CA PRO A 47 -1.82 -9.12 16.89
C PRO A 47 -1.13 -8.22 17.93
N ARG A 48 -1.92 -7.38 18.60
CA ARG A 48 -1.45 -6.57 19.74
C ARG A 48 -2.14 -7.07 21.01
N LEU A 49 -1.48 -6.89 22.16
CA LEU A 49 -2.13 -7.09 23.45
C LEU A 49 -3.28 -6.09 23.60
N ALA A 50 -4.41 -6.54 24.15
CA ALA A 50 -5.51 -5.65 24.51
C ALA A 50 -5.08 -4.61 25.56
N HIS A 51 -4.15 -5.00 26.43
CA HIS A 51 -3.58 -4.20 27.52
C HIS A 51 -2.05 -4.30 27.47
N PRO A 52 -1.34 -3.28 26.95
CA PRO A 52 0.12 -3.31 26.78
C PRO A 52 0.92 -3.59 28.07
N GLU A 53 0.38 -3.19 29.22
CA GLU A 53 0.97 -3.38 30.55
C GLU A 53 1.10 -4.85 30.97
N GLN A 54 0.31 -5.75 30.37
CA GLN A 54 0.31 -7.19 30.69
C GLN A 54 1.44 -7.96 30.01
N VAL A 55 2.36 -7.29 29.30
CA VAL A 55 3.45 -7.96 28.57
C VAL A 55 4.29 -8.89 29.45
N VAL A 56 4.39 -8.60 30.76
CA VAL A 56 5.12 -9.41 31.73
C VAL A 56 4.50 -10.79 31.95
N ASP A 57 3.21 -10.96 31.67
CA ASP A 57 2.47 -12.22 31.84
C ASP A 57 2.64 -13.15 30.62
N PHE A 58 3.16 -12.64 29.49
CA PHE A 58 3.36 -13.38 28.26
C PHE A 58 4.83 -13.78 28.09
N LYS A 59 5.12 -15.08 28.09
CA LYS A 59 6.44 -15.63 27.75
C LYS A 59 6.40 -16.23 26.34
N MET A 60 7.29 -15.77 25.47
CA MET A 60 7.44 -16.34 24.14
C MET A 60 7.99 -17.76 24.23
N GLU A 61 7.27 -18.73 23.69
CA GLU A 61 7.73 -20.10 23.53
C GLU A 61 7.77 -20.43 22.03
N VAL A 62 8.93 -20.84 21.53
CA VAL A 62 9.10 -21.27 20.14
C VAL A 62 9.31 -22.77 20.14
N VAL A 63 8.26 -23.49 19.76
CA VAL A 63 8.33 -24.94 19.56
C VAL A 63 8.55 -25.21 18.08
N VAL A 64 9.76 -25.62 17.71
CA VAL A 64 10.05 -26.13 16.36
C VAL A 64 9.47 -27.55 16.29
N ARG A 65 8.28 -27.70 15.70
CA ARG A 65 7.74 -29.02 15.39
C ARG A 65 8.46 -29.57 14.16
N SER A 66 9.14 -30.70 14.30
CA SER A 66 9.60 -31.50 13.15
C SER A 66 8.38 -32.02 12.40
N ALA A 67 8.36 -31.84 11.08
CA ALA A 67 7.28 -32.33 10.23
C ALA A 67 7.30 -33.86 10.20
N ASN A 68 6.47 -34.50 11.02
CA ASN A 68 6.09 -35.90 10.87
C ASN A 68 4.64 -36.05 11.39
N ALA A 69 3.68 -35.60 10.57
CA ALA A 69 2.33 -36.13 10.64
C ALA A 69 2.32 -37.39 9.75
N SER A 70 2.47 -38.55 10.37
CA SER A 70 2.11 -39.83 9.74
C SER A 70 0.64 -40.10 10.07
N LEU A 71 -0.11 -40.44 9.02
CA LEU A 71 -1.57 -40.68 8.89
C LEU A 71 -2.30 -41.20 10.14
#